data_AF-A0A519ZMC5-F1
#
_entry.id   AF-A0A519ZMC5-F1
#
_cell.length_a   1.000
_cell.length_b   1.000
_cell.length_c   1.000
_cell.angle_alpha   90.00
_cell.angle_beta   90.00
_cell.angle_gamma   90.00
#
_symmetry.space_group_name_H-M   'P 1'
#
loop_
_entity.id
_entity.type
_entity.pdbx_description
1 polymer ?
#
loop_
_entity_poly.entity_id
_entity_poly.type
_entity_poly.pdbx_seq_one_letter_code
_entity_poly.pdbx_strand_id
1 'polypeptide(L)'
;LKRTTGRQSPFRSTQDRGRWFFLPSYNTYQRNVSNYDAFPTGHLATAMATVTVIAENYPEYHFIRPVGYGLMGLLGYAMLNNGVHWASDYPLGIALGYGFAKIAVRNGRTRVPEPPLPPGGTGWQAPPHPKPWYRQPQLSPFSYGPFQGFSVGWVPK
;
A
#
# COMPACT_ATOMS: atom_id res chain seq x y z
N LEU A 1 4.23 14.59 -3.42
CA LEU A 1 5.44 13.74 -3.50
C LEU A 1 6.14 13.86 -4.85
N LYS A 2 5.63 13.30 -5.96
CA LYS A 2 6.31 13.39 -7.28
C LYS A 2 6.69 14.83 -7.68
N ARG A 3 5.75 15.77 -7.54
CA ARG A 3 5.97 17.19 -7.83
C ARG A 3 6.89 17.94 -6.84
N THR A 4 7.27 17.33 -5.73
CA THR A 4 8.15 17.96 -4.73
C THR A 4 9.58 17.41 -4.78
N THR A 5 9.73 16.14 -5.16
CA THR A 5 11.02 15.45 -5.23
C THR A 5 11.70 15.56 -6.59
N GLY A 6 10.92 15.53 -7.67
CA GLY A 6 11.39 15.80 -9.02
C GLY A 6 12.50 14.85 -9.49
N ARG A 7 12.44 13.56 -9.16
CA ARG A 7 13.49 12.60 -9.56
C ARG A 7 13.35 12.21 -11.03
N GLN A 8 14.46 12.23 -11.77
CA GLN A 8 14.50 11.75 -13.16
C GLN A 8 14.29 10.24 -13.28
N SER A 9 13.56 9.81 -14.30
CA SER A 9 13.50 8.40 -14.70
C SER A 9 14.82 7.94 -15.35
N PRO A 10 15.20 6.67 -15.17
CA PRO A 10 16.43 6.12 -15.76
C PRO A 10 16.60 6.40 -17.26
N PHE A 11 15.55 6.24 -18.08
CA PHE A 11 15.63 6.47 -19.53
C PHE A 11 15.90 7.92 -19.96
N ARG A 12 15.80 8.89 -19.03
CA ARG A 12 16.13 10.31 -19.25
C ARG A 12 17.41 10.73 -18.54
N SER A 13 17.99 9.84 -17.74
CA SER A 13 19.09 10.19 -16.83
C SER A 13 20.39 10.36 -17.59
N THR A 14 21.07 11.48 -17.35
CA THR A 14 22.44 11.73 -17.86
C THR A 14 23.51 11.48 -16.79
N GLN A 15 23.11 11.08 -15.58
CA GLN A 15 23.96 10.83 -14.43
C GLN A 15 23.52 9.58 -13.68
N ASP A 16 24.41 8.97 -12.90
CA ASP A 16 24.06 7.82 -12.08
C ASP A 16 22.92 8.15 -11.09
N ARG A 17 21.96 7.23 -10.98
CA ARG A 17 20.79 7.30 -10.07
C ARG A 17 19.81 8.45 -10.31
N GLY A 18 19.97 9.23 -11.39
CA GLY A 18 19.07 10.32 -11.75
C GLY A 18 19.36 11.60 -10.97
N ARG A 19 19.12 12.74 -11.62
CA ARG A 19 19.12 14.03 -10.92
C ARG A 19 17.82 14.21 -10.15
N TRP A 20 17.94 14.86 -9.00
CA TRP A 20 16.81 15.33 -8.20
C TRP A 20 16.59 16.81 -8.46
N PHE A 21 15.35 17.18 -8.76
CA PHE A 21 14.93 18.56 -8.87
C PHE A 21 13.93 18.82 -7.77
N PHE A 22 14.40 19.34 -6.63
CA PHE A 22 13.49 19.67 -5.54
C PHE A 22 12.62 20.86 -5.92
N LEU A 23 11.30 20.70 -5.73
CA LEU A 23 10.29 21.74 -5.95
C LEU A 23 10.34 22.40 -7.36
N PRO A 24 10.26 21.63 -8.46
CA PRO A 24 10.19 22.19 -9.80
C PRO A 24 8.91 23.03 -9.94
N SER A 25 8.99 24.11 -10.74
CA SER A 25 7.79 24.90 -11.06
C SER A 25 6.74 24.01 -11.74
N TYR A 26 5.46 24.34 -11.54
CA TYR A 26 4.35 23.59 -12.15
C TYR A 26 4.51 23.45 -13.67
N ASN A 27 4.82 24.56 -14.35
CA ASN A 27 5.03 24.58 -15.80
C ASN A 27 6.20 23.70 -16.23
N THR A 28 7.30 23.72 -15.47
CA THR A 28 8.48 22.87 -15.73
C THR A 28 8.13 21.39 -15.60
N TYR A 29 7.41 21.02 -14.55
CA TYR A 29 6.98 19.63 -14.32
C TYR A 29 6.06 19.13 -15.44
N GLN A 30 5.01 19.90 -15.77
CA GLN A 30 3.98 19.46 -16.72
C GLN A 30 4.50 19.35 -18.15
N ARG A 31 5.47 20.19 -18.54
CA ARG A 31 6.08 20.12 -19.87
C ARG A 31 7.00 18.91 -20.06
N ASN A 32 7.49 18.30 -18.98
CA ASN A 32 8.47 17.21 -19.07
C ASN A 32 8.38 16.24 -17.88
N VAL A 33 7.20 15.62 -17.70
CA VAL A 33 6.86 14.81 -16.52
C VAL A 33 7.89 13.71 -16.25
N SER A 34 8.33 12.98 -17.27
CA SER A 34 9.30 11.87 -17.12
C SER A 34 10.69 12.29 -16.63
N ASN A 35 10.97 13.60 -16.62
CA ASN A 35 12.20 14.14 -16.05
C ASN A 35 12.08 14.39 -14.53
N TYR A 36 10.90 14.21 -13.93
CA TYR A 36 10.62 14.63 -12.56
C TYR A 36 9.79 13.62 -11.75
N ASP A 37 9.16 12.63 -12.37
CA ASP A 37 8.15 11.84 -11.68
C ASP A 37 8.62 10.46 -11.18
N ALA A 38 9.89 10.10 -11.30
CA ALA A 38 10.34 8.75 -10.94
C ALA A 38 10.10 8.38 -9.46
N PHE A 39 10.22 9.33 -8.52
CA PHE A 39 10.06 9.03 -7.09
C PHE A 39 8.82 9.69 -6.47
N PRO A 40 7.99 8.94 -5.71
CA PRO A 40 7.98 7.48 -5.54
C PRO A 40 7.27 6.76 -6.71
N THR A 41 7.42 5.44 -6.77
CA THR A 41 6.70 4.61 -7.75
C THR A 41 5.19 4.60 -7.49
N GLY A 42 4.42 5.20 -8.40
CA GLY A 42 2.95 5.21 -8.33
C GLY A 42 2.34 3.86 -8.66
N HIS A 43 2.91 3.14 -9.64
CA HIS A 43 2.43 1.83 -10.07
C HIS A 43 2.49 0.80 -8.93
N LEU A 44 3.61 0.68 -8.21
CA LEU A 44 3.68 -0.25 -7.08
C LEU A 44 2.89 0.24 -5.87
N ALA A 45 2.76 1.55 -5.65
CA ALA A 45 1.89 2.06 -4.61
C ALA A 45 0.43 1.64 -4.85
N THR A 46 -0.09 1.85 -6.06
CA THR A 46 -1.45 1.44 -6.43
C THR A 46 -1.61 -0.07 -6.42
N ALA A 47 -0.66 -0.82 -6.99
CA ALA A 47 -0.72 -2.29 -6.99
C ALA A 47 -0.72 -2.87 -5.57
N MET A 48 0.17 -2.37 -4.69
CA MET A 48 0.19 -2.79 -3.28
C MET A 48 -1.11 -2.45 -2.59
N ALA A 49 -1.66 -1.25 -2.83
CA ALA A 49 -2.94 -0.85 -2.25
C ALA A 49 -4.05 -1.81 -2.67
N THR A 50 -4.18 -2.09 -3.97
CA THR A 50 -5.17 -3.02 -4.52
C THR A 50 -5.04 -4.42 -3.91
N VAL A 51 -3.83 -5.01 -3.94
CA VAL A 51 -3.60 -6.35 -3.36
C VAL A 51 -3.96 -6.38 -1.88
N THR A 52 -3.60 -5.33 -1.13
CA THR A 52 -3.88 -5.24 0.30
C THR A 52 -5.38 -5.13 0.58
N VAL A 53 -6.12 -4.29 -0.17
CA VAL A 53 -7.57 -4.16 -0.02
C VAL A 53 -8.26 -5.49 -0.30
N ILE A 54 -7.92 -6.17 -1.42
CA ILE A 54 -8.54 -7.46 -1.77
C ILE A 54 -8.22 -8.51 -0.70
N ALA A 55 -6.95 -8.61 -0.27
CA ALA A 55 -6.53 -9.59 0.74
C ALA A 55 -7.14 -9.36 2.13
N GLU A 56 -7.52 -8.13 2.46
CA GLU A 56 -8.19 -7.80 3.72
C GLU A 56 -9.70 -8.00 3.66
N ASN A 57 -10.31 -7.95 2.47
CA ASN A 57 -11.74 -8.21 2.29
C ASN A 57 -12.05 -9.70 2.11
N TYR A 58 -11.10 -10.48 1.57
CA TYR A 58 -11.29 -11.92 1.36
C TYR A 58 -10.16 -12.76 1.98
N PRO A 59 -10.00 -12.73 3.32
CA PRO A 59 -8.93 -13.44 4.01
C PRO A 59 -8.97 -14.97 3.86
N GLU A 60 -10.12 -15.55 3.50
CA GLU A 60 -10.35 -16.96 3.21
C GLU A 60 -9.58 -17.45 1.97
N TYR A 61 -9.27 -16.57 1.02
CA TYR A 61 -8.54 -16.93 -0.20
C TYR A 61 -7.04 -16.72 -0.02
N HIS A 62 -6.35 -17.78 0.39
CA HIS A 62 -4.93 -17.71 0.72
C HIS A 62 -4.02 -17.34 -0.46
N PHE A 63 -4.47 -17.59 -1.70
CA PHE A 63 -3.70 -17.34 -2.92
C PHE A 63 -3.58 -15.86 -3.29
N ILE A 64 -4.45 -14.97 -2.79
CA ILE A 64 -4.48 -13.55 -3.19
C ILE A 64 -3.12 -12.88 -2.95
N ARG A 65 -2.49 -13.15 -1.81
CA ARG A 65 -1.20 -12.55 -1.44
C ARG A 65 -0.04 -13.08 -2.29
N PRO A 66 0.18 -14.42 -2.40
CA PRO A 66 1.21 -14.96 -3.29
C PRO A 66 1.07 -14.48 -4.73
N VAL A 67 -0.13 -14.54 -5.30
CA VAL A 67 -0.38 -14.10 -6.68
C VAL A 67 -0.19 -12.60 -6.82
N GLY A 68 -0.75 -11.80 -5.91
CA GLY A 68 -0.62 -10.35 -5.91
C GLY A 68 0.84 -9.90 -5.81
N TYR A 69 1.63 -10.50 -4.92
CA TYR A 69 3.06 -10.20 -4.80
C TYR A 69 3.86 -10.68 -6.01
N GLY A 70 3.50 -11.81 -6.61
CA GLY A 70 4.09 -12.27 -7.87
C GLY A 70 3.85 -11.28 -9.01
N LEU A 71 2.61 -10.83 -9.19
CA LEU A 71 2.25 -9.82 -10.19
C LEU A 71 2.93 -8.47 -9.93
N MET A 72 3.05 -8.05 -8.67
CA MET A 72 3.83 -6.88 -8.29
C MET A 72 5.31 -7.02 -8.63
N GLY A 73 5.88 -8.21 -8.44
CA GLY A 73 7.25 -8.53 -8.84
C GLY A 73 7.46 -8.38 -10.34
N LEU A 74 6.55 -8.94 -11.15
CA LEU A 74 6.56 -8.80 -12.62
C LEU A 74 6.39 -7.35 -13.06
N LEU A 75 5.47 -6.60 -12.44
CA LEU A 75 5.28 -5.17 -12.69
C LEU A 75 6.55 -4.38 -12.35
N GLY A 76 7.16 -4.67 -11.20
CA GLY A 76 8.44 -4.08 -10.79
C GLY A 76 9.55 -4.38 -11.78
N TYR A 77 9.66 -5.63 -12.25
CA TYR A 77 10.64 -6.02 -13.26
C TYR A 77 10.41 -5.29 -14.59
N ALA A 78 9.17 -5.23 -15.08
CA ALA A 78 8.82 -4.52 -16.31
C ALA A 78 9.20 -3.03 -16.24
N MET A 79 9.00 -2.39 -15.09
CA MET A 79 9.39 -0.99 -14.90
C MET A 79 10.91 -0.78 -14.88
N LEU A 80 11.68 -1.72 -14.33
CA LEU A 80 13.14 -1.69 -14.40
C LEU A 80 13.61 -1.89 -15.84
N ASN A 81 13.06 -2.89 -16.54
CA ASN A 81 13.38 -3.19 -17.93
C ASN A 81 13.10 -1.99 -18.86
N ASN A 82 11.96 -1.32 -18.66
CA ASN A 82 11.58 -0.15 -19.45
C ASN A 82 12.29 1.14 -18.99
N GLY A 83 13.12 1.06 -17.94
CA GLY A 83 13.89 2.20 -17.42
C GLY A 83 13.04 3.33 -16.86
N VAL A 84 11.80 3.09 -16.45
CA VAL A 84 10.86 4.14 -16.02
C VAL A 84 11.00 4.49 -14.53
N HIS A 85 11.52 3.57 -13.71
CA HIS A 85 11.74 3.76 -12.28
C HIS A 85 13.06 3.18 -11.80
N TRP A 86 13.61 3.73 -10.72
CA TRP A 86 14.74 3.14 -10.02
C TRP A 86 14.25 2.09 -9.02
N ALA A 87 15.01 1.01 -8.82
CA ALA A 87 14.69 0.02 -7.79
C ALA A 87 14.59 0.64 -6.38
N SER A 88 15.37 1.69 -6.12
CA SER A 88 15.33 2.46 -4.86
C SER A 88 14.00 3.20 -4.63
N ASP A 89 13.19 3.41 -5.66
CA ASP A 89 11.88 4.05 -5.53
C ASP A 89 10.84 3.10 -4.90
N TYR A 90 11.08 1.78 -4.94
CA TYR A 90 10.07 0.75 -4.67
C TYR A 90 9.67 0.67 -3.19
N PRO A 91 10.60 0.66 -2.21
CA PRO A 91 10.23 0.50 -0.81
C PRO A 91 9.24 1.56 -0.32
N LEU A 92 9.46 2.84 -0.67
CA LEU A 92 8.54 3.91 -0.27
C LEU A 92 7.18 3.78 -0.95
N GLY A 93 7.15 3.47 -2.25
CA GLY A 93 5.89 3.27 -2.98
C GLY A 93 5.04 2.15 -2.38
N ILE A 94 5.67 1.00 -2.11
CA ILE A 94 5.02 -0.16 -1.47
C ILE A 94 4.52 0.21 -0.06
N ALA A 95 5.34 0.89 0.75
CA ALA A 95 4.95 1.29 2.10
C ALA A 95 3.72 2.24 2.09
N LEU A 96 3.70 3.22 1.19
CA LEU A 96 2.56 4.13 1.03
C LEU A 96 1.31 3.38 0.59
N GLY A 97 1.43 2.51 -0.42
CA GLY A 97 0.31 1.70 -0.92
C GLY A 97 -0.30 0.82 0.17
N TYR A 98 0.53 0.12 0.93
CA TYR A 98 0.08 -0.72 2.06
C TYR A 98 -0.60 0.12 3.14
N GLY A 99 0.04 1.23 3.57
CA GLY A 99 -0.48 2.10 4.62
C GLY A 99 -1.84 2.69 4.26
N PHE A 100 -2.00 3.27 3.05
CA PHE A 100 -3.27 3.82 2.61
C PHE A 100 -4.36 2.76 2.46
N ALA A 101 -4.04 1.57 1.98
CA ALA A 101 -5.00 0.48 1.93
C ALA A 101 -5.49 0.06 3.32
N LYS A 102 -4.61 -0.05 4.32
CA LYS A 102 -5.01 -0.36 5.70
C LYS A 102 -5.92 0.71 6.29
N ILE A 103 -5.66 2.00 6.02
CA ILE A 103 -6.52 3.11 6.42
C ILE A 103 -7.89 3.00 5.73
N ALA A 104 -7.90 2.79 4.41
CA ALA A 104 -9.13 2.68 3.62
C ALA A 104 -10.00 1.51 4.10
N VAL A 105 -9.43 0.33 4.31
CA VAL A 105 -10.15 -0.84 4.80
C VAL A 105 -10.67 -0.61 6.23
N ARG A 106 -9.87 0.00 7.11
CA ARG A 106 -10.30 0.30 8.48
C ARG A 106 -11.51 1.23 8.51
N ASN A 107 -11.50 2.26 7.68
CA ASN A 107 -12.53 3.31 7.67
C ASN A 107 -13.73 2.97 6.78
N GLY A 108 -13.57 2.07 5.80
CA GLY A 108 -14.62 1.67 4.86
C GLY A 108 -15.51 0.51 5.32
N ARG A 109 -15.17 -0.16 6.42
CA ARG A 109 -15.97 -1.26 6.98
C ARG A 109 -17.15 -0.71 7.80
N THR A 110 -18.23 -0.35 7.14
CA THR A 110 -19.52 -0.11 7.82
C THR A 110 -20.10 -1.47 8.23
N ARG A 111 -20.25 -1.72 9.54
CA ARG A 111 -20.95 -2.91 10.01
C ARG A 111 -22.43 -2.76 9.69
N VAL A 112 -22.97 -3.66 8.87
CA VAL A 112 -24.42 -3.79 8.72
C VAL A 112 -24.93 -4.47 10.00
N PRO A 113 -25.85 -3.85 10.76
CA PRO A 113 -26.45 -4.51 11.93
C PRO A 113 -27.10 -5.83 11.51
N GLU A 114 -26.83 -6.90 12.25
CA GLU A 114 -27.58 -8.13 12.06
C GLU A 114 -29.05 -7.89 12.44
N PRO A 115 -30.02 -8.42 11.67
CA PRO A 115 -31.42 -8.35 12.05
C PRO A 115 -31.60 -9.01 13.44
N PRO A 116 -32.40 -8.42 14.34
CA PRO A 116 -32.67 -9.02 15.64
C PRO A 116 -33.32 -10.40 15.45
N LEU A 117 -32.82 -11.41 16.18
CA LEU A 117 -33.40 -12.75 16.17
C LEU A 117 -34.81 -12.72 16.81
N PRO A 118 -35.84 -13.30 16.18
CA PRO A 118 -37.11 -13.55 16.85
C PRO A 118 -36.90 -14.49 18.06
N PRO A 119 -37.65 -14.34 19.16
CA PRO A 119 -37.60 -15.31 20.26
C PRO A 119 -37.96 -16.71 19.74
N GLY A 120 -37.00 -17.64 19.81
CA GLY A 120 -37.15 -19.01 19.28
C GLY A 120 -36.93 -19.17 17.77
N GLY A 121 -36.46 -18.14 17.07
CA GLY A 121 -36.25 -18.18 15.62
C GLY A 121 -34.95 -18.89 15.20
N THR A 122 -35.05 -19.83 14.27
CA THR A 122 -33.94 -20.46 13.52
C THR A 122 -33.39 -19.56 12.40
N GLY A 123 -33.45 -18.23 12.59
CA GLY A 123 -33.13 -17.25 11.56
C GLY A 123 -31.70 -17.38 11.03
N TRP A 124 -31.52 -17.02 9.75
CA TRP A 124 -30.20 -17.02 9.11
C TRP A 124 -29.26 -16.06 9.84
N GLN A 125 -28.21 -16.60 10.46
CA GLN A 125 -27.12 -15.82 11.03
C GLN A 125 -26.06 -15.60 9.96
N ALA A 126 -25.52 -14.38 9.88
CA ALA A 126 -24.41 -14.11 8.98
C ALA A 126 -23.23 -15.03 9.36
N PRO A 127 -22.58 -15.69 8.39
CA PRO A 127 -21.41 -16.49 8.68
C PRO A 127 -20.33 -15.60 9.31
N PRO A 128 -19.56 -16.12 10.28
CA PRO A 128 -18.52 -15.34 10.94
C PRO A 128 -17.51 -14.85 9.91
N HIS A 129 -17.09 -13.59 10.05
CA HIS A 129 -16.09 -13.03 9.15
C HIS A 129 -14.80 -13.87 9.21
N PRO A 130 -14.32 -14.41 8.08
CA PRO A 130 -13.13 -15.24 8.07
C PRO A 130 -11.93 -14.48 8.64
N LYS A 131 -11.13 -15.17 9.46
CA LYS A 131 -9.90 -14.61 10.01
C LYS A 131 -8.75 -14.81 9.00
N PRO A 132 -7.85 -13.84 8.83
CA PRO A 132 -6.67 -14.04 8.00
C PRO A 132 -5.80 -15.18 8.52
N TRP A 133 -5.28 -15.99 7.60
CA TRP A 133 -4.37 -17.11 7.91
C TRP A 133 -3.00 -16.68 8.44
N TYR A 134 -2.62 -15.42 8.20
CA TYR A 134 -1.37 -14.80 8.63
C TYR A 134 -1.60 -13.92 9.88
N ARG A 135 -0.55 -13.74 10.69
CA ARG A 135 -0.60 -12.79 11.81
C ARG A 135 -0.57 -11.36 11.27
N GLN A 136 -1.49 -10.54 11.77
CA GLN A 136 -1.51 -9.11 11.47
C GLN A 136 -0.58 -8.37 12.43
N PRO A 137 0.27 -7.45 11.94
CA PRO A 137 1.01 -6.56 12.81
C PRO A 137 0.04 -5.57 13.47
N GLN A 138 0.24 -5.32 14.76
CA GLN A 138 -0.52 -4.37 15.55
C GLN A 138 0.40 -3.23 15.98
N LEU A 139 0.12 -2.01 15.53
CA LEU A 139 0.81 -0.82 16.03
C LEU A 139 0.14 -0.37 17.32
N SER A 140 0.90 -0.37 18.42
CA SER A 140 0.42 0.07 19.72
C SER A 140 1.23 1.28 20.16
N PRO A 141 0.58 2.38 20.60
CA PRO A 141 1.32 3.47 21.23
C PRO A 141 1.94 2.97 22.54
N PHE A 142 3.16 3.41 22.85
CA PHE A 142 3.76 3.20 24.16
C PHE A 142 4.20 4.53 24.74
N SER A 143 4.22 4.59 26.08
CA SER A 143 4.79 5.68 26.84
C SER A 143 5.68 5.11 27.93
N TYR A 144 6.93 5.56 27.98
CA TYR A 144 7.90 5.20 29.00
C TYR A 144 8.57 6.47 29.52
N GLY A 145 8.07 6.99 30.64
CA GLY A 145 8.50 8.29 31.16
C GLY A 145 8.28 9.41 30.13
N PRO A 146 9.30 10.21 29.76
CA PRO A 146 9.18 11.28 28.78
C PRO A 146 9.12 10.79 27.32
N PHE A 147 9.33 9.49 27.07
CA PHE A 147 9.37 8.94 25.72
C PHE A 147 8.00 8.41 25.29
N GLN A 148 7.50 8.90 24.16
CA GLN A 148 6.29 8.42 23.50
C GLN A 148 6.66 7.88 22.12
N GLY A 149 6.06 6.76 21.75
CA GLY A 149 6.33 6.15 20.46
C GLY A 149 5.31 5.09 20.08
N PHE A 150 5.66 4.30 19.07
CA PHE A 150 4.88 3.17 18.61
C PHE A 150 5.70 1.90 18.68
N SER A 151 5.11 0.83 19.19
CA SER A 151 5.65 -0.52 19.13
C SER A 151 4.89 -1.33 18.10
N VAL A 152 5.59 -2.29 17.48
CA VAL A 152 4.99 -3.27 16.57
C VAL A 152 4.82 -4.57 17.35
N GLY A 153 3.56 -4.93 17.61
CA GLY A 153 3.15 -6.22 18.15
C GLY A 153 2.46 -7.08 17.09
N TRP A 154 1.91 -8.21 17.52
CA TRP A 154 1.14 -9.12 16.68
C TRP A 154 -0.24 -9.34 17.27
N VAL A 155 -1.27 -9.36 16.43
CA VAL A 155 -2.62 -9.71 16.88
C VAL A 155 -2.63 -11.18 17.34
N PRO A 156 -3.18 -11.50 18.53
CA PRO A 156 -3.35 -12.88 19.00
C PRO A 156 -4.22 -13.69 18.03
N LYS A 157 -3.96 -14.99 17.88
CA LYS A 157 -4.77 -15.87 17.01
C LYS A 157 -6.07 -16.27 17.70
#